data_AF-A0A3B7PTW8-F1
#
_entry.id   AF-A0A3B7PTW8-F1
#
_cell.length_a   1.000
_cell.length_b   1.000
_cell.length_c   1.000
_cell.angle_alpha   90.00
_cell.angle_beta   90.00
_cell.angle_gamma   90.00
#
_symmetry.space_group_name_H-M   'P 1'
#
loop_
_entity.id
_entity.type
_entity.pdbx_description
1 polymer ?
#
loop_
_entity_poly.entity_id
_entity_poly.type
_entity_poly.pdbx_seq_one_letter_code
_entity_poly.pdbx_strand_id
1 'polypeptide(L)'
;MINSGLEIISAQAFFQNKLTSLIIPDTVWLIGQNSFTGNKITELVLGSGVKMLGNYAFKDNAISMVTVYAVIPPKVESDSWPPFDGNPIASIRVPAESVNAYKAAEYWSSFSSIITAI
;
A
#
# COMPACT_ATOMS: atom_id res chain seq x y z
N MET A 1 -15.33 0.91 3.12
CA MET A 1 -14.82 -0.41 2.70
C MET A 1 -15.01 -0.54 1.20
N ILE A 2 -14.04 -1.11 0.48
CA ILE A 2 -14.13 -1.38 -0.96
C ILE A 2 -14.79 -2.75 -1.16
N ASN A 3 -15.65 -2.89 -2.18
CA ASN A 3 -16.43 -4.10 -2.45
C ASN A 3 -15.54 -5.29 -2.84
N SER A 4 -15.83 -6.48 -2.32
CA SER A 4 -15.09 -7.74 -2.54
C SER A 4 -15.27 -8.36 -3.94
N GLY A 5 -15.97 -7.71 -4.87
CA GLY A 5 -15.97 -8.07 -6.30
C GLY A 5 -15.03 -7.21 -7.15
N LEU A 6 -14.34 -6.23 -6.55
CA LEU A 6 -13.46 -5.34 -7.28
C LEU A 6 -12.07 -5.97 -7.42
N GLU A 7 -11.63 -6.12 -8.66
CA GLU A 7 -10.28 -6.63 -8.99
C GLU A 7 -9.25 -5.50 -9.13
N ILE A 8 -9.70 -4.32 -9.55
CA ILE A 8 -8.85 -3.19 -9.90
C ILE A 8 -9.44 -1.92 -9.26
N ILE A 9 -8.60 -1.17 -8.55
CA ILE A 9 -8.91 0.20 -8.18
C ILE A 9 -8.27 1.10 -9.22
N SER A 10 -9.09 1.70 -10.09
CA SER A 10 -8.62 2.52 -11.20
C SER A 10 -7.86 3.77 -10.75
N ALA A 11 -7.08 4.34 -11.67
CA ALA A 11 -6.38 5.59 -11.45
C ALA A 11 -7.34 6.68 -10.94
N GLN A 12 -6.89 7.45 -9.95
CA GLN A 12 -7.62 8.56 -9.33
C GLN A 12 -9.00 8.22 -8.72
N ALA A 13 -9.37 6.94 -8.55
CA ALA A 13 -10.72 6.54 -8.10
C ALA A 13 -11.20 7.21 -6.81
N PHE A 14 -10.29 7.53 -5.89
CA PHE A 14 -10.56 8.21 -4.62
C PHE A 14 -9.61 9.40 -4.39
N PHE A 15 -9.14 10.03 -5.47
CA PHE A 15 -8.26 11.20 -5.43
C PHE A 15 -8.89 12.36 -4.64
N GLN A 16 -8.12 12.98 -3.73
CA GLN A 16 -8.50 14.15 -2.93
C GLN A 16 -9.85 14.02 -2.19
N ASN A 17 -9.99 12.94 -1.42
CA ASN A 17 -11.15 12.70 -0.57
C ASN A 17 -10.82 12.94 0.92
N LYS A 18 -11.73 12.54 1.81
CA LYS A 18 -11.58 12.67 3.28
C LYS A 18 -11.47 11.32 3.98
N LEU A 19 -10.96 10.30 3.29
CA LEU A 19 -10.82 8.95 3.86
C LEU A 19 -9.81 8.98 5.01
N THR A 20 -10.14 8.35 6.14
CA THR A 20 -9.31 8.31 7.35
C THR A 20 -8.70 6.93 7.61
N SER A 21 -9.31 5.88 7.07
CA SER A 21 -8.87 4.49 7.19
C SER A 21 -9.20 3.75 5.91
N LEU A 22 -8.34 2.81 5.49
CA LEU A 22 -8.53 2.09 4.25
C LEU A 22 -8.17 0.61 4.39
N ILE A 23 -9.13 -0.24 4.03
CA ILE A 23 -8.94 -1.68 3.89
C ILE A 23 -9.17 -2.03 2.42
N ILE A 24 -8.12 -2.55 1.79
CA ILE A 24 -8.15 -3.08 0.43
C ILE A 24 -8.42 -4.59 0.52
N PRO A 25 -9.51 -5.11 -0.08
CA PRO A 25 -9.87 -6.52 0.04
C PRO A 25 -8.93 -7.42 -0.77
N ASP A 26 -8.91 -8.71 -0.42
CA ASP A 26 -8.06 -9.73 -1.05
C ASP A 26 -8.31 -9.95 -2.55
N THR A 27 -9.44 -9.49 -3.07
CA THR A 27 -9.77 -9.59 -4.50
C THR A 27 -9.06 -8.54 -5.36
N VAL A 28 -8.60 -7.45 -4.76
CA VAL A 28 -7.93 -6.38 -5.51
C VAL A 28 -6.48 -6.80 -5.78
N TRP A 29 -6.13 -6.88 -7.06
CA TRP A 29 -4.75 -7.18 -7.47
C TRP A 29 -3.98 -5.94 -7.94
N LEU A 30 -4.68 -4.89 -8.38
CA LEU A 30 -4.10 -3.63 -8.85
C LEU A 30 -4.71 -2.41 -8.15
N ILE A 31 -3.83 -1.55 -7.63
CA ILE A 31 -4.17 -0.21 -7.15
C ILE A 31 -3.53 0.80 -8.11
N GLY A 32 -4.35 1.55 -8.84
CA GLY A 32 -3.91 2.45 -9.90
C GLY A 32 -3.25 3.74 -9.40
N GLN A 33 -2.59 4.41 -10.33
CA GLN A 33 -1.91 5.69 -10.11
C GLN A 33 -2.83 6.72 -9.43
N ASN A 34 -2.30 7.41 -8.43
CA ASN A 34 -3.01 8.47 -7.68
C ASN A 34 -4.37 8.07 -7.07
N SER A 35 -4.68 6.78 -6.96
CA SER A 35 -6.02 6.31 -6.57
C SER A 35 -6.48 6.83 -5.20
N PHE A 36 -5.57 7.03 -4.25
CA PHE A 36 -5.86 7.55 -2.90
C PHE A 36 -5.04 8.78 -2.53
N THR A 37 -4.46 9.48 -3.50
CA THR A 37 -3.65 10.69 -3.23
C THR A 37 -4.46 11.78 -2.52
N GLY A 38 -3.86 12.46 -1.55
CA GLY A 38 -4.45 13.64 -0.92
C GLY A 38 -5.64 13.33 -0.02
N ASN A 39 -5.59 12.21 0.71
CA ASN A 39 -6.60 11.83 1.71
C ASN A 39 -6.06 12.08 3.13
N LYS A 40 -6.72 11.51 4.15
CA LYS A 40 -6.33 11.62 5.57
C LYS A 40 -6.09 10.25 6.20
N ILE A 41 -5.70 9.27 5.39
CA ILE A 41 -5.57 7.87 5.84
C ILE A 41 -4.44 7.79 6.85
N THR A 42 -4.70 7.21 8.02
CA THR A 42 -3.68 6.97 9.05
C THR A 42 -3.24 5.51 9.12
N GLU A 43 -4.16 4.60 8.80
CA GLU A 43 -3.96 3.16 8.79
C GLU A 43 -4.39 2.57 7.46
N LEU A 44 -3.49 1.80 6.86
CA LEU A 44 -3.72 1.11 5.60
C LEU A 44 -3.56 -0.40 5.77
N VAL A 45 -4.57 -1.14 5.35
CA VAL A 45 -4.52 -2.60 5.22
C VAL A 45 -4.59 -2.98 3.74
N LEU A 46 -3.57 -3.67 3.26
CA LEU A 46 -3.50 -4.25 1.93
C LEU A 46 -3.79 -5.75 2.01
N GLY A 47 -4.87 -6.19 1.35
CA GLY A 47 -5.26 -7.60 1.27
C GLY A 47 -4.22 -8.46 0.54
N SER A 48 -4.35 -9.78 0.69
CA SER A 48 -3.36 -10.75 0.22
C SER A 48 -3.22 -10.82 -1.30
N GLY A 49 -4.23 -10.36 -2.05
CA GLY A 49 -4.25 -10.38 -3.50
C GLY A 49 -3.52 -9.22 -4.17
N VAL A 50 -3.12 -8.18 -3.43
CA VAL A 50 -2.48 -6.99 -4.00
C VAL A 50 -1.13 -7.36 -4.60
N LYS A 51 -0.97 -7.14 -5.91
CA LYS A 51 0.26 -7.47 -6.66
C LYS A 51 0.97 -6.24 -7.18
N MET A 52 0.26 -5.14 -7.40
CA MET A 52 0.82 -3.93 -8.02
C MET A 52 0.25 -2.64 -7.43
N LEU A 53 1.16 -1.74 -7.11
CA LEU A 53 0.89 -0.38 -6.62
C LEU A 53 1.34 0.63 -7.69
N GLY A 54 0.39 1.40 -8.19
CA GLY A 54 0.63 2.46 -9.17
C GLY A 54 1.34 3.67 -8.55
N ASN A 55 1.89 4.49 -9.44
CA ASN A 55 2.61 5.70 -9.04
C ASN A 55 1.76 6.60 -8.14
N TYR A 56 2.35 7.08 -7.03
CA TYR A 56 1.67 7.93 -6.06
C TYR A 56 0.34 7.39 -5.52
N ALA A 57 0.07 6.08 -5.57
CA ALA A 57 -1.23 5.51 -5.20
C ALA A 57 -1.78 6.01 -3.85
N PHE A 58 -0.92 6.28 -2.87
CA PHE A 58 -1.27 6.75 -1.53
C PHE A 58 -0.58 8.07 -1.15
N LYS A 59 -0.11 8.86 -2.12
CA LYS A 59 0.65 10.09 -1.87
C LYS A 59 -0.12 11.08 -0.98
N ASP A 60 0.60 11.85 -0.16
CA ASP A 60 0.04 12.93 0.67
C ASP A 60 -1.13 12.47 1.54
N ASN A 61 -0.86 11.48 2.38
CA ASN A 61 -1.75 11.02 3.44
C ASN A 61 -1.03 11.15 4.80
N ALA A 62 -1.63 10.60 5.86
CA ALA A 62 -1.03 10.55 7.20
C ALA A 62 -0.69 9.11 7.62
N ILE A 63 -0.39 8.23 6.65
CA ILE A 63 -0.25 6.79 6.90
C ILE A 63 0.99 6.57 7.76
N SER A 64 0.79 6.11 8.98
CA SER A 64 1.86 5.78 9.92
C SER A 64 2.07 4.28 10.06
N MET A 65 1.03 3.48 9.78
CA MET A 65 1.07 2.02 9.82
C MET A 65 0.50 1.42 8.54
N VAL A 66 1.27 0.51 7.93
CA VAL A 66 0.83 -0.32 6.81
C VAL A 66 0.84 -1.78 7.23
N THR A 67 -0.29 -2.47 7.09
CA THR A 67 -0.35 -3.93 7.19
C THR A 67 -0.54 -4.50 5.81
N VAL A 68 0.31 -5.43 5.39
CA VAL A 68 0.24 -6.07 4.07
C VAL A 68 0.10 -7.57 4.26
N TYR A 69 -0.97 -8.17 3.74
CA TYR A 69 -1.20 -9.62 3.84
C TYR A 69 -0.64 -10.41 2.65
N ALA A 70 -0.12 -9.72 1.62
CA ALA A 70 0.48 -10.38 0.47
C ALA A 70 1.81 -11.04 0.87
N VAL A 71 1.95 -12.34 0.60
CA VAL A 71 3.16 -13.10 0.94
C VAL A 71 4.34 -12.79 0.00
N ILE A 72 4.06 -12.25 -1.18
CA ILE A 72 5.03 -11.72 -2.12
C ILE A 72 4.90 -10.19 -2.09
N PRO A 73 6.00 -9.43 -1.93
CA PRO A 73 5.95 -7.97 -1.95
C PRO A 73 5.29 -7.44 -3.22
N PRO A 74 4.24 -6.60 -3.12
CA PRO A 74 3.64 -5.96 -4.28
C PRO A 74 4.69 -5.16 -5.06
N LYS A 75 4.67 -5.25 -6.39
CA LYS A 75 5.52 -4.42 -7.23
C LYS A 75 5.04 -2.97 -7.20
N VAL A 76 5.98 -2.03 -7.26
CA VAL A 76 5.68 -0.62 -7.52
C VAL A 76 5.90 -0.33 -9.00
N GLU A 77 5.06 0.52 -9.58
CA GLU A 77 5.13 0.86 -11.01
C GLU A 77 6.41 1.66 -11.36
N SER A 78 6.84 2.55 -10.48
CA SER A 78 8.10 3.30 -10.62
C SER A 78 8.64 3.77 -9.27
N ASP A 79 9.95 3.65 -9.09
CA ASP A 79 10.68 4.22 -7.94
C ASP A 79 10.79 5.76 -8.01
N SER A 80 10.62 6.36 -9.20
CA SER A 80 10.67 7.82 -9.34
C SER A 80 9.46 8.51 -8.72
N TRP A 81 8.34 7.80 -8.58
CA TRP A 81 7.07 8.33 -8.10
C TRP A 81 6.43 7.37 -7.11
N PRO A 82 7.05 7.23 -5.93
CA PRO A 82 6.74 6.14 -5.02
C PRO A 82 5.30 6.22 -4.50
N PRO A 83 4.62 5.08 -4.29
CA PRO A 83 3.20 5.06 -3.92
C PRO A 83 2.92 5.76 -2.58
N PHE A 84 3.87 5.74 -1.64
CA PHE A 84 3.70 6.31 -0.30
C PHE A 84 4.37 7.68 -0.10
N ASP A 85 4.71 8.40 -1.17
CA ASP A 85 5.33 9.73 -1.05
C ASP A 85 4.54 10.67 -0.12
N GLY A 86 5.23 11.43 0.71
CA GLY A 86 4.60 12.35 1.68
C GLY A 86 3.86 11.69 2.84
N ASN A 87 4.09 10.40 3.14
CA ASN A 87 3.51 9.72 4.31
C ASN A 87 4.52 9.51 5.45
N PRO A 88 4.13 9.68 6.72
CA PRO A 88 4.98 9.45 7.89
C PRO A 88 5.01 7.97 8.32
N ILE A 89 5.36 7.05 7.41
CA ILE A 89 5.35 5.61 7.70
C ILE A 89 6.36 5.28 8.80
N ALA A 90 5.85 4.77 9.93
CA ALA A 90 6.63 4.36 11.08
C ALA A 90 6.64 2.84 11.28
N SER A 91 5.69 2.11 10.68
CA SER A 91 5.60 0.66 10.80
C SER A 91 5.04 0.02 9.54
N ILE A 92 5.69 -1.06 9.09
CA ILE A 92 5.16 -1.98 8.08
C ILE A 92 5.10 -3.38 8.69
N ARG A 93 3.92 -4.00 8.69
CA ARG A 93 3.73 -5.37 9.17
C ARG A 93 3.36 -6.29 8.01
N VAL A 94 4.05 -7.42 7.91
CA VAL A 94 3.89 -8.42 6.81
C VAL A 94 3.87 -9.84 7.40
N PRO A 95 3.43 -10.88 6.64
CA PRO A 95 3.48 -12.26 7.12
C PRO A 95 4.89 -12.65 7.58
N ALA A 96 5.00 -13.42 8.65
CA ALA A 96 6.28 -13.76 9.27
C ALA A 96 7.25 -14.41 8.26
N GLU A 97 6.73 -15.26 7.37
CA GLU A 97 7.46 -15.92 6.30
C GLU A 97 7.98 -14.96 5.21
N SER A 98 7.37 -13.78 5.09
CA SER A 98 7.65 -12.80 4.04
C SER A 98 8.59 -11.70 4.49
N VAL A 99 8.91 -11.57 5.79
CA VAL A 99 9.74 -10.48 6.33
C VAL A 99 11.05 -10.31 5.54
N ASN A 100 11.77 -11.40 5.28
CA ASN A 100 13.03 -11.33 4.53
C ASN A 100 12.82 -10.95 3.07
N ALA A 101 11.72 -11.41 2.44
CA ALA A 101 11.38 -11.06 1.07
C ALA A 101 11.08 -9.57 0.94
N TYR A 102 10.30 -8.98 1.85
CA TYR A 102 10.04 -7.53 1.87
C TYR A 102 11.30 -6.71 2.14
N LYS A 103 12.16 -7.14 3.07
CA LYS A 103 13.42 -6.45 3.35
C LYS A 103 14.42 -6.48 2.18
N ALA A 104 14.30 -7.45 1.29
CA ALA A 104 15.15 -7.59 0.10
C ALA A 104 14.52 -7.04 -1.20
N ALA A 105 13.22 -6.76 -1.21
CA ALA A 105 12.51 -6.33 -2.40
C ALA A 105 12.84 -4.88 -2.80
N GLU A 106 12.81 -4.64 -4.11
CA GLU A 106 12.83 -3.30 -4.70
C GLU A 106 11.73 -2.45 -4.08
N TYR A 107 12.01 -1.16 -3.85
CA TYR A 107 11.21 -0.22 -3.06
C TYR A 107 11.09 -0.55 -1.56
N TRP A 108 10.59 -1.74 -1.20
CA TRP A 108 10.30 -2.12 0.19
C TRP A 108 11.54 -2.18 1.08
N SER A 109 12.71 -2.48 0.52
CA SER A 109 14.01 -2.49 1.23
C SER A 109 14.37 -1.14 1.84
N SER A 110 13.85 -0.02 1.31
CA SER A 110 14.01 1.32 1.91
C SER A 110 13.36 1.44 3.31
N PHE A 111 12.40 0.56 3.62
CA PHE A 111 11.72 0.46 4.92
C PHE A 111 12.22 -0.70 5.77
N SER A 112 13.35 -1.33 5.43
CA SER A 112 13.83 -2.57 6.07
C SER A 112 13.97 -2.51 7.59
N SER A 113 14.28 -1.34 8.16
CA SER A 113 14.40 -1.13 9.61
C SER A 113 13.06 -1.12 10.35
N ILE A 114 11.95 -0.84 9.65
CA ILE A 114 10.60 -0.72 10.23
C ILE A 114 9.65 -1.84 9.78
N ILE A 115 10.16 -2.81 9.00
CA ILE A 115 9.42 -4.03 8.63
C ILE A 115 9.48 -5.07 9.77
N THR A 116 8.30 -5.47 10.24
CA THR A 116 8.10 -6.46 11.30
C THR A 116 7.04 -7.50 10.88
N ALA A 117 6.95 -8.61 11.61
CA ALA A 117 5.92 -9.62 11.37
C ALA A 117 4.55 -9.17 11.92
N ILE A 118 3.46 -9.55 11.25
CA ILE A 118 2.12 -9.54 11.84
C ILE A 118 1.96 -10.63 12.89
#